data_AF-A0A8J7BEQ2-F1
#
_entry.id   AF-A0A8J7BEQ2-F1
#
_cell.length_a   1.000
_cell.length_b   1.000
_cell.length_c   1.000
_cell.angle_alpha   90.00
_cell.angle_beta   90.00
_cell.angle_gamma   90.00
#
_symmetry.space_group_name_H-M   'P 1'
#
loop_
_entity.id
_entity.type
_entity.pdbx_description
1 polymer ?
#
loop_
_entity_poly.entity_id
_entity_poly.type
_entity_poly.pdbx_seq_one_letter_code
_entity_poly.pdbx_strand_id
1 'polypeptide(L)'
;MFVRDLSGILMKIEENEVTRYRYELWFDYTRQAMNTIAEGAMLAVPNFASDQQQTCYSILEVTGILPMHYALGTDTGGYPGFITEAARNAGQDWITQDVLSTEDTTKIRCIAVPTNLEVVEVAFSPNGTGPTIQEESNVPMVGHEVHLLDTAMTEQVANLSLDLENESLIQIGALVRDENVRVYLRVEELIKVHFGIFGFTGAGKSNLLSTLMRKLLTEVKSEPVKIVIFDLMSEYTGLLLDQLVQLQEGFIVNIGAQTSPESVITYYSDLSKQNKALNFSNLERATKDFVNSTVLPKALKRQQSSLHRPAAIFLHEHKMRFWQQKNTVGDALAAAKEQFKGNMGACGRDVLKLLKEMDRLYGSKGIDGSLAETIESDIEAFVDDYNEDASKNKATKKPITPTAQTNLDTVVSVLKAQAQQYNIDIPASVTVSIPQIVDWLNDDSQSSLIIVQSHNPDDLRDFAAKLSYVAYESRRRTGRITPLVSLIFDEADEFIPGKSSSDSQKHSKAAVMTLARRGRKFGLGIGISTQRIANLDVNTHPTPTLCRSCPGSMTAGRSPKHLASPKTCSVRPCHWSRDAVDSNPHRRR
;
A
#
# COMPACT_ATOMS: atom_id res chain seq x y z
N MET A 1 -14.26 2.41 -34.75
CA MET A 1 -13.50 1.39 -33.99
C MET A 1 -12.04 1.35 -34.38
N PHE A 2 -11.66 1.72 -35.61
CA PHE A 2 -10.26 1.72 -36.05
C PHE A 2 -9.74 3.11 -36.41
N VAL A 3 -8.44 3.31 -36.22
CA VAL A 3 -7.72 4.45 -36.79
C VAL A 3 -7.81 4.37 -38.32
N ARG A 4 -8.19 5.48 -38.96
CA ARG A 4 -8.36 5.54 -40.42
C ARG A 4 -7.01 5.51 -41.13
N ASP A 5 -7.01 4.91 -42.32
CA ASP A 5 -5.88 4.89 -43.25
C ASP A 5 -4.57 4.31 -42.66
N LEU A 6 -4.71 3.43 -41.66
CA LEU A 6 -3.59 2.72 -41.04
C LEU A 6 -3.94 1.23 -40.89
N SER A 7 -3.33 0.41 -41.73
CA SER A 7 -3.47 -1.04 -41.64
C SER A 7 -2.16 -1.76 -41.93
N GLY A 8 -2.12 -3.02 -41.50
CA GLY A 8 -1.00 -3.93 -41.69
C GLY A 8 -1.51 -5.33 -42.02
N ILE A 9 -0.60 -6.31 -42.02
CA ILE A 9 -0.92 -7.71 -42.32
C ILE A 9 -0.37 -8.58 -41.21
N LEU A 10 -1.17 -9.53 -40.73
CA LEU A 10 -0.69 -10.56 -39.81
C LEU A 10 0.14 -11.58 -40.60
N MET A 11 1.45 -11.61 -40.38
CA MET A 11 2.36 -12.42 -41.17
C MET A 11 2.61 -13.80 -40.58
N LYS A 12 2.69 -13.88 -39.25
CA LYS A 12 3.11 -15.10 -38.57
C LYS A 12 2.49 -15.23 -37.19
N ILE A 13 2.20 -16.47 -36.82
CA ILE A 13 1.85 -16.88 -35.46
C ILE A 13 2.90 -17.91 -35.02
N GLU A 14 3.45 -17.71 -33.84
CA GLU A 14 4.38 -18.64 -33.18
C GLU A 14 3.86 -18.99 -31.79
N GLU A 15 4.17 -20.18 -31.30
CA GLU A 15 3.88 -20.54 -29.92
C GLU A 15 4.81 -19.78 -28.96
N ASN A 16 4.29 -19.41 -27.79
CA ASN A 16 5.04 -18.75 -26.73
C ASN A 16 4.67 -19.34 -25.37
N GLU A 17 5.68 -19.75 -24.60
CA GLU A 17 5.47 -20.41 -23.30
C GLU A 17 4.74 -19.52 -22.27
N VAL A 18 4.86 -18.19 -22.40
CA VAL A 18 4.31 -17.23 -21.43
C VAL A 18 2.95 -16.71 -21.87
N THR A 19 2.81 -16.35 -23.15
CA THR A 19 1.64 -15.64 -23.70
C THR A 19 0.76 -16.51 -24.60
N ARG A 20 1.03 -17.82 -24.63
CA ARG A 20 0.45 -18.83 -25.53
C ARG A 20 0.86 -18.65 -26.99
N TYR A 21 0.68 -17.46 -27.55
CA TYR A 21 1.07 -17.13 -28.92
C TYR A 21 1.83 -15.81 -29.00
N ARG A 22 2.67 -15.71 -30.02
CA ARG A 22 3.35 -14.48 -30.44
C ARG A 22 3.01 -14.21 -31.89
N TYR A 23 2.64 -12.98 -32.19
CA TYR A 23 2.22 -12.54 -33.51
C TYR A 23 3.26 -11.62 -34.13
N GLU A 24 3.60 -11.85 -35.39
CA GLU A 24 4.41 -10.92 -36.18
C GLU A 24 3.52 -10.26 -37.24
N LEU A 25 3.50 -8.93 -37.24
CA LEU A 25 2.62 -8.13 -38.10
C LEU A 25 3.48 -7.10 -38.84
N TRP A 26 3.18 -6.88 -40.12
CA TRP A 26 3.91 -5.91 -40.93
C TRP A 26 2.98 -4.75 -41.30
N PHE A 27 3.44 -3.53 -41.05
CA PHE A 27 2.81 -2.30 -41.53
C PHE A 27 3.70 -1.64 -42.56
N ASP A 28 3.10 -0.82 -43.41
CA ASP A 28 3.83 0.00 -44.36
C ASP A 28 4.71 1.04 -43.65
N TYR A 29 5.91 1.28 -44.18
CA TYR A 29 6.88 2.18 -43.58
C TYR A 29 6.55 3.63 -43.88
N THR A 30 5.68 4.21 -43.05
CA THR A 30 5.26 5.61 -43.15
C THR A 30 5.49 6.34 -41.84
N ARG A 31 5.67 7.66 -41.91
CA ARG A 31 5.81 8.50 -40.71
C ARG A 31 4.58 8.37 -39.81
N GLN A 32 3.37 8.36 -40.39
CA GLN A 32 2.14 8.18 -39.63
C GLN A 32 2.15 6.86 -38.86
N ALA A 33 2.43 5.73 -39.54
CA ALA A 33 2.40 4.42 -38.92
C ALA A 33 3.42 4.32 -37.77
N MET A 34 4.64 4.79 -37.98
CA MET A 34 5.69 4.74 -36.96
C MET A 34 5.49 5.70 -35.77
N ASN A 35 4.78 6.81 -35.97
CA ASN A 35 4.42 7.71 -34.88
C ASN A 35 3.16 7.24 -34.13
N THR A 36 2.31 6.45 -34.77
CA THR A 36 1.01 6.02 -34.21
C THR A 36 1.08 4.64 -33.55
N ILE A 37 1.83 3.71 -34.14
CA ILE A 37 2.03 2.36 -33.61
C ILE A 37 3.19 2.39 -32.62
N ALA A 38 2.94 1.93 -31.40
CA ALA A 38 3.94 1.86 -30.34
C ALA A 38 3.64 0.66 -29.43
N GLU A 39 4.58 0.32 -28.55
CA GLU A 39 4.34 -0.67 -27.50
C GLU A 39 3.10 -0.29 -26.64
N GLY A 40 2.28 -1.28 -26.30
CA GLY A 40 0.99 -1.12 -25.64
C GLY A 40 -0.17 -0.73 -26.58
N ALA A 41 0.06 -0.56 -27.88
CA ALA A 41 -1.02 -0.36 -28.85
C ALA A 41 -1.85 -1.63 -29.03
N MET A 42 -3.17 -1.48 -29.13
CA MET A 42 -4.09 -2.59 -29.36
C MET A 42 -4.47 -2.70 -30.84
N LEU A 43 -4.26 -3.87 -31.41
CA LEU A 43 -4.55 -4.20 -32.79
C LEU A 43 -5.75 -5.16 -32.86
N ALA A 44 -6.52 -5.08 -33.93
CA ALA A 44 -7.64 -5.95 -34.24
C ALA A 44 -7.34 -6.76 -35.50
N VAL A 45 -7.49 -8.08 -35.43
CA VAL A 45 -7.28 -9.01 -36.55
C VAL A 45 -8.45 -9.97 -36.67
N PRO A 46 -9.09 -10.09 -37.85
CA PRO A 46 -10.12 -11.09 -38.07
C PRO A 46 -9.66 -12.50 -37.66
N ASN A 47 -10.52 -13.22 -36.96
CA ASN A 47 -10.25 -14.57 -36.45
C ASN A 47 -11.19 -15.61 -37.06
N PHE A 48 -10.86 -16.89 -36.84
CA PHE A 48 -11.59 -18.01 -37.44
C PHE A 48 -13.03 -18.20 -36.92
N ALA A 49 -13.50 -17.40 -35.96
CA ALA A 49 -14.92 -17.37 -35.58
C ALA A 49 -15.76 -16.45 -36.48
N SER A 50 -15.12 -15.66 -37.36
CA SER A 50 -15.81 -14.81 -38.34
C SER A 50 -16.57 -15.64 -39.37
N ASP A 51 -17.76 -15.20 -39.73
CA ASP A 51 -18.62 -15.82 -40.74
C ASP A 51 -19.36 -14.76 -41.58
N GLN A 52 -20.41 -15.16 -42.31
CA GLN A 52 -21.19 -14.25 -43.15
C GLN A 52 -22.08 -13.28 -42.36
N GLN A 53 -22.38 -13.57 -41.10
CA GLN A 53 -23.26 -12.79 -40.24
C GLN A 53 -22.48 -11.85 -39.33
N GLN A 54 -21.28 -12.24 -38.91
CA GLN A 54 -20.45 -11.47 -37.98
C GLN A 54 -18.97 -11.57 -38.32
N THR A 55 -18.24 -10.49 -38.06
CA THR A 55 -16.77 -10.49 -38.07
C THR A 55 -16.26 -10.43 -36.65
N CYS A 56 -15.41 -11.38 -36.27
CA CYS A 56 -14.79 -11.47 -34.96
C CYS A 56 -13.33 -11.07 -35.08
N TYR A 57 -12.93 -9.99 -34.41
CA TYR A 57 -11.57 -9.48 -34.41
C TYR A 57 -10.86 -9.81 -33.09
N SER A 58 -9.86 -10.67 -33.13
CA SER A 58 -8.94 -10.87 -32.00
C SER A 58 -8.19 -9.58 -31.68
N ILE A 59 -8.13 -9.23 -30.39
CA ILE A 59 -7.41 -8.05 -29.91
C ILE A 59 -6.01 -8.44 -29.46
N LEU A 60 -5.00 -7.86 -30.09
CA LEU A 60 -3.59 -8.11 -29.82
C LEU A 60 -2.93 -6.86 -29.23
N GLU A 61 -2.00 -7.01 -28.29
CA GLU A 61 -1.21 -5.92 -27.73
C GLU A 61 0.21 -5.92 -28.31
N VAL A 62 0.63 -4.79 -28.88
CA VAL A 62 1.99 -4.61 -29.41
C VAL A 62 3.00 -4.60 -28.26
N THR A 63 3.99 -5.48 -28.32
CA THR A 63 5.08 -5.60 -27.35
C THR A 63 6.44 -5.21 -27.92
N GLY A 64 6.52 -4.94 -29.22
CA GLY A 64 7.73 -4.42 -29.86
C GLY A 64 7.47 -3.93 -31.27
N ILE A 65 8.21 -2.91 -31.69
CA ILE A 65 8.12 -2.29 -33.01
C ILE A 65 9.51 -1.95 -33.54
N LEU A 66 9.83 -2.37 -34.76
CA LEU A 66 11.12 -2.15 -35.40
C LEU A 66 10.95 -1.91 -36.90
N PRO A 67 11.53 -0.84 -37.46
CA PRO A 67 11.61 -0.70 -38.91
C PRO A 67 12.61 -1.71 -39.47
N MET A 68 12.25 -2.33 -40.60
CA MET A 68 13.04 -3.34 -41.29
C MET A 68 13.18 -2.98 -42.75
N HIS A 69 14.43 -2.83 -43.20
CA HIS A 69 14.77 -2.66 -44.60
C HIS A 69 15.39 -3.97 -45.12
N TYR A 70 14.71 -4.67 -46.05
CA TYR A 70 15.13 -6.00 -46.49
C TYR A 70 16.53 -6.03 -47.12
N ALA A 71 16.94 -4.96 -47.79
CA ALA A 71 18.28 -4.87 -48.38
C ALA A 71 19.41 -4.71 -47.34
N LEU A 72 19.10 -4.30 -46.11
CA LEU A 72 20.10 -4.18 -45.04
C LEU A 72 20.39 -5.54 -44.37
N GLY A 73 19.46 -6.51 -44.47
CA GLY A 73 19.58 -7.82 -43.85
C GLY A 73 19.73 -7.77 -42.32
N THR A 74 20.09 -8.90 -41.72
CA THR A 74 20.45 -8.97 -40.28
C THR A 74 21.94 -8.78 -40.02
N ASP A 75 22.77 -8.89 -41.06
CA ASP A 75 24.24 -8.78 -40.99
C ASP A 75 24.75 -7.72 -41.96
N THR A 76 25.66 -6.85 -41.50
CA THR A 76 26.32 -5.84 -42.35
C THR A 76 27.43 -6.43 -43.24
N GLY A 77 27.40 -7.74 -43.50
CA GLY A 77 28.44 -8.48 -44.24
C GLY A 77 28.38 -8.37 -45.77
N GLY A 78 27.39 -7.66 -46.31
CA GLY A 78 27.27 -7.37 -47.75
C GLY A 78 28.20 -6.25 -48.24
N TYR A 79 28.11 -5.92 -49.53
CA TYR A 79 28.95 -4.88 -50.14
C TYR A 79 28.70 -3.51 -49.49
N PRO A 80 29.73 -2.82 -48.93
CA PRO A 80 29.54 -1.62 -48.13
C PRO A 80 28.78 -0.48 -48.84
N GLY A 81 29.02 -0.26 -50.13
CA GLY A 81 28.34 0.80 -50.90
C GLY A 81 26.84 0.57 -51.03
N PHE A 82 26.43 -0.69 -51.22
CA PHE A 82 25.01 -1.06 -51.35
C PHE A 82 24.28 -0.92 -50.01
N ILE A 83 24.89 -1.41 -48.93
CA ILE A 83 24.32 -1.31 -47.57
C ILE A 83 24.21 0.17 -47.15
N THR A 84 25.23 0.98 -47.44
CA THR A 84 25.22 2.41 -47.09
C THR A 84 24.12 3.17 -47.85
N GLU A 85 23.91 2.86 -49.13
CA GLU A 85 22.86 3.51 -49.92
C GLU A 85 21.47 3.04 -49.50
N ALA A 86 21.27 1.75 -49.25
CA ALA A 86 20.03 1.23 -48.69
C ALA A 86 19.69 1.88 -47.32
N ALA A 87 20.69 2.08 -46.46
CA ALA A 87 20.50 2.75 -45.18
C ALA A 87 20.13 4.23 -45.35
N ARG A 88 20.75 4.91 -46.32
CA ARG A 88 20.42 6.31 -46.64
C ARG A 88 19.00 6.43 -47.19
N ASN A 89 18.59 5.53 -48.08
CA ASN A 89 17.23 5.50 -48.64
C ASN A 89 16.19 5.25 -47.55
N ALA A 90 16.40 4.27 -46.67
CA ALA A 90 15.52 4.01 -45.51
C ALA A 90 15.32 5.27 -44.63
N GLY A 91 16.38 6.06 -44.45
CA GLY A 91 16.31 7.33 -43.72
C GLY A 91 15.59 8.43 -44.50
N GLN A 92 15.76 8.49 -45.82
CA GLN A 92 15.09 9.46 -46.68
C GLN A 92 13.58 9.17 -46.80
N ASP A 93 13.22 7.89 -46.91
CA ASP A 93 11.84 7.40 -47.00
C ASP A 93 11.00 7.84 -45.81
N TRP A 94 11.55 7.82 -44.60
CA TRP A 94 10.90 8.38 -43.41
C TRP A 94 10.53 9.87 -43.56
N ILE A 95 11.38 10.63 -44.27
CA ILE A 95 11.21 12.08 -44.43
C ILE A 95 10.16 12.37 -45.52
N THR A 96 10.05 11.52 -46.54
CA THR A 96 9.23 11.75 -47.72
C THR A 96 7.87 11.05 -47.68
N GLN A 97 7.76 9.90 -47.00
CA GLN A 97 6.57 9.05 -46.99
C GLN A 97 5.73 9.30 -45.72
N ASP A 98 4.71 10.15 -45.83
CA ASP A 98 3.89 10.56 -44.68
C ASP A 98 2.76 9.54 -44.38
N VAL A 99 1.86 9.31 -45.35
CA VAL A 99 0.69 8.43 -45.23
C VAL A 99 0.77 7.22 -46.17
N LEU A 100 1.33 7.40 -47.36
CA LEU A 100 1.44 6.35 -48.37
C LEU A 100 2.88 5.88 -48.48
N SER A 101 3.06 4.55 -48.46
CA SER A 101 4.35 3.94 -48.77
C SER A 101 4.53 3.81 -50.27
N THR A 102 5.67 4.26 -50.79
CA THR A 102 6.03 4.12 -52.21
C THR A 102 7.03 3.00 -52.46
N GLU A 103 7.60 2.45 -51.38
CA GLU A 103 8.64 1.42 -51.42
C GLU A 103 8.19 0.16 -50.68
N ASP A 104 8.41 -1.01 -51.28
CA ASP A 104 8.10 -2.31 -50.66
C ASP A 104 9.28 -2.91 -49.88
N THR A 105 10.45 -2.29 -50.02
CA THR A 105 11.71 -2.77 -49.44
C THR A 105 11.85 -2.45 -47.95
N THR A 106 11.01 -1.56 -47.41
CA THR A 106 10.99 -1.19 -46.00
C THR A 106 9.61 -1.43 -45.42
N LYS A 107 9.54 -2.15 -44.31
CA LYS A 107 8.30 -2.40 -43.55
C LYS A 107 8.53 -2.12 -42.07
N ILE A 108 7.45 -1.87 -41.35
CA ILE A 108 7.45 -1.81 -39.88
C ILE A 108 7.07 -3.19 -39.37
N ARG A 109 7.99 -3.84 -38.69
CA ARG A 109 7.70 -5.11 -38.02
C ARG A 109 7.22 -4.83 -36.61
N CYS A 110 6.00 -5.27 -36.33
CA CYS A 110 5.41 -5.28 -35.00
C CYS A 110 5.38 -6.71 -34.45
N ILE A 111 5.65 -6.83 -33.16
CA ILE A 111 5.46 -8.04 -32.38
C ILE A 111 4.29 -7.79 -31.45
N ALA A 112 3.31 -8.69 -31.43
CA ALA A 112 2.16 -8.59 -30.53
C ALA A 112 1.89 -9.90 -29.78
N VAL A 113 1.15 -9.79 -28.69
CA VAL A 113 0.68 -10.91 -27.84
C VAL A 113 -0.85 -10.82 -27.69
N PRO A 114 -1.56 -11.93 -27.44
CA PRO A 114 -3.01 -11.89 -27.36
C PRO A 114 -3.46 -11.23 -26.04
N THR A 115 -4.51 -10.42 -26.09
CA THR A 115 -5.22 -9.94 -24.89
C THR A 115 -6.26 -10.96 -24.39
N ASN A 116 -6.53 -12.01 -25.18
CA ASN A 116 -7.62 -12.98 -25.02
C ASN A 116 -9.03 -12.35 -25.09
N LEU A 117 -9.14 -11.18 -25.70
CA LEU A 117 -10.40 -10.52 -25.99
C LEU A 117 -10.62 -10.44 -27.51
N GLU A 118 -11.88 -10.41 -27.92
CA GLU A 118 -12.27 -10.15 -29.30
C GLU A 118 -13.38 -9.10 -29.39
N VAL A 119 -13.39 -8.37 -30.52
CA VAL A 119 -14.47 -7.47 -30.91
C VAL A 119 -15.35 -8.17 -31.93
N VAL A 120 -16.64 -8.28 -31.66
CA VAL A 120 -17.62 -8.84 -32.59
C VAL A 120 -18.41 -7.71 -33.24
N GLU A 121 -18.35 -7.64 -34.57
CA GLU A 121 -19.14 -6.74 -35.38
C GLU A 121 -20.15 -7.54 -36.21
N VAL A 122 -21.43 -7.30 -35.99
CA VAL A 122 -22.52 -8.00 -36.72
C VAL A 122 -22.85 -7.22 -37.99
N ALA A 123 -22.84 -7.90 -39.14
CA ALA A 123 -23.05 -7.30 -40.46
C ALA A 123 -24.43 -6.63 -40.61
N PHE A 124 -25.45 -7.14 -39.91
CA PHE A 124 -26.79 -6.56 -39.83
C PHE A 124 -27.21 -6.45 -38.38
N SER A 125 -27.10 -5.26 -37.79
CA SER A 125 -27.70 -4.97 -36.49
C SER A 125 -29.06 -4.27 -36.67
N PRO A 126 -30.20 -4.99 -36.55
CA PRO A 126 -31.53 -4.39 -36.67
C PRO A 126 -31.82 -3.31 -35.60
N ASN A 127 -31.04 -3.29 -34.52
CA ASN A 127 -31.18 -2.35 -33.40
C ASN A 127 -30.06 -1.30 -33.35
N GLY A 128 -29.13 -1.30 -34.30
CA GLY A 128 -27.96 -0.39 -34.29
C GLY A 128 -27.00 -0.64 -33.13
N THR A 129 -27.01 -1.84 -32.53
CA THR A 129 -26.02 -2.22 -31.51
C THR A 129 -24.63 -2.21 -32.15
N GLY A 130 -23.76 -1.34 -31.62
CA GLY A 130 -22.37 -1.25 -32.05
C GLY A 130 -21.56 -2.51 -31.73
N PRO A 131 -20.24 -2.50 -32.02
CA PRO A 131 -19.37 -3.64 -31.75
C PRO A 131 -19.40 -4.03 -30.27
N THR A 132 -19.33 -5.33 -29.99
CA THR A 132 -19.32 -5.89 -28.63
C THR A 132 -18.00 -6.57 -28.32
N ILE A 133 -17.50 -6.42 -27.09
CA ILE A 133 -16.27 -7.07 -26.65
C ILE A 133 -16.60 -8.34 -25.85
N GLN A 134 -15.92 -9.45 -26.14
CA GLN A 134 -16.06 -10.72 -25.42
C GLN A 134 -14.73 -11.46 -25.30
N GLU A 135 -14.71 -12.60 -24.59
CA GLU A 135 -13.55 -13.48 -24.56
C GLU A 135 -13.27 -14.05 -25.95
N GLU A 136 -11.99 -14.09 -26.34
CA GLU A 136 -11.57 -14.62 -27.64
C GLU A 136 -12.00 -16.08 -27.80
N SER A 137 -12.75 -16.34 -28.87
CA SER A 137 -13.31 -17.65 -29.16
C SER A 137 -12.41 -18.47 -30.10
N ASN A 138 -11.59 -17.81 -30.92
CA ASN A 138 -10.73 -18.47 -31.89
C ASN A 138 -9.47 -17.64 -32.24
N VAL A 139 -8.47 -18.29 -32.84
CA VAL A 139 -7.19 -17.66 -33.18
C VAL A 139 -7.31 -16.74 -34.42
N PRO A 140 -6.51 -15.66 -34.51
CA PRO A 140 -6.54 -14.76 -35.66
C PRO A 140 -6.06 -15.44 -36.95
N MET A 141 -6.55 -14.95 -38.10
CA MET A 141 -6.25 -15.50 -39.41
C MET A 141 -4.97 -14.86 -39.99
N VAL A 142 -3.94 -15.68 -40.22
CA VAL A 142 -2.72 -15.25 -40.93
C VAL A 142 -3.08 -14.76 -42.34
N GLY A 143 -2.40 -13.70 -42.76
CA GLY A 143 -2.58 -13.05 -44.06
C GLY A 143 -3.74 -12.05 -44.11
N HIS A 144 -4.52 -11.91 -43.04
CA HIS A 144 -5.58 -10.90 -42.97
C HIS A 144 -5.05 -9.53 -42.57
N GLU A 145 -5.83 -8.52 -42.93
CA GLU A 145 -5.60 -7.13 -42.58
C GLU A 145 -5.71 -6.93 -41.06
N VAL A 146 -4.85 -6.06 -40.56
CA VAL A 146 -4.71 -5.72 -39.15
C VAL A 146 -5.00 -4.24 -39.01
N HIS A 147 -5.86 -3.90 -38.06
CA HIS A 147 -6.24 -2.51 -37.81
C HIS A 147 -5.80 -2.08 -36.41
N LEU A 148 -5.38 -0.82 -36.27
CA LEU A 148 -5.15 -0.22 -34.97
C LEU A 148 -6.49 0.23 -34.35
N LEU A 149 -6.76 -0.13 -33.10
CA LEU A 149 -7.93 0.36 -32.39
C LEU A 149 -7.86 1.88 -32.19
N ASP A 150 -8.99 2.56 -32.42
CA ASP A 150 -9.12 3.99 -32.11
C ASP A 150 -9.24 4.23 -30.59
N THR A 151 -9.14 5.50 -30.18
CA THR A 151 -9.25 5.91 -28.77
C THR A 151 -10.54 5.42 -28.12
N ALA A 152 -11.67 5.53 -28.82
CA ALA A 152 -12.98 5.15 -28.26
C ALA A 152 -13.06 3.64 -28.01
N MET A 153 -12.62 2.82 -28.96
CA MET A 153 -12.60 1.37 -28.83
C MET A 153 -11.58 0.92 -27.78
N THR A 154 -10.40 1.56 -27.74
CA THR A 154 -9.38 1.30 -26.72
C THR A 154 -9.90 1.61 -25.31
N GLU A 155 -10.66 2.71 -25.14
CA GLU A 155 -11.31 3.04 -23.86
C GLU A 155 -12.37 2.01 -23.46
N GLN A 156 -13.13 1.47 -24.40
CA GLN A 156 -14.07 0.38 -24.13
C GLN A 156 -13.37 -0.91 -23.69
N VAL A 157 -12.24 -1.27 -24.32
CA VAL A 157 -11.43 -2.43 -23.94
C VAL A 157 -10.80 -2.24 -22.56
N ALA A 158 -10.21 -1.06 -22.31
CA ALA A 158 -9.56 -0.75 -21.04
C ALA A 158 -10.53 -0.74 -19.84
N ASN A 159 -11.79 -0.39 -20.08
CA ASN A 159 -12.85 -0.33 -19.07
C ASN A 159 -13.90 -1.43 -19.26
N LEU A 160 -13.50 -2.57 -19.82
CA LEU A 160 -14.40 -3.69 -20.07
C LEU A 160 -15.14 -4.09 -18.79
N SER A 161 -16.42 -4.38 -18.95
CA SER A 161 -17.34 -4.71 -17.85
C SER A 161 -17.72 -3.54 -16.94
N LEU A 162 -17.28 -2.30 -17.18
CA LEU A 162 -17.74 -1.14 -16.40
C LEU A 162 -18.95 -0.48 -17.07
N ASP A 163 -19.96 -0.11 -16.28
CA ASP A 163 -21.06 0.74 -16.74
C ASP A 163 -20.78 2.18 -16.34
N LEU A 164 -20.27 2.96 -17.29
CA LEU A 164 -19.84 4.35 -17.06
C LEU A 164 -20.99 5.30 -16.68
N GLU A 165 -22.25 4.90 -16.91
CA GLU A 165 -23.42 5.74 -16.65
C GLU A 165 -24.09 5.41 -15.33
N ASN A 166 -24.15 4.12 -14.96
CA ASN A 166 -24.94 3.66 -13.81
C ASN A 166 -24.09 3.20 -12.61
N GLU A 167 -22.80 2.96 -12.76
CA GLU A 167 -21.93 2.56 -11.65
C GLU A 167 -21.23 3.76 -10.98
N SER A 168 -20.95 3.61 -9.68
CA SER A 168 -20.07 4.55 -8.98
C SER A 168 -18.62 4.25 -9.33
N LEU A 169 -18.07 5.06 -10.24
CA LEU A 169 -16.73 4.91 -10.78
C LEU A 169 -15.83 6.09 -10.43
N ILE A 170 -14.53 5.83 -10.39
CA ILE A 170 -13.52 6.86 -10.22
C ILE A 170 -12.44 6.75 -11.27
N GLN A 171 -12.09 7.86 -11.92
CA GLN A 171 -10.98 7.88 -12.87
C GLN A 171 -9.66 7.83 -12.10
N ILE A 172 -8.87 6.79 -12.31
CA ILE A 172 -7.56 6.65 -11.66
C ILE A 172 -6.42 7.27 -12.47
N GLY A 173 -6.58 7.33 -13.79
CA GLY A 173 -5.57 7.88 -14.69
C GLY A 173 -5.99 7.77 -16.16
N ALA A 174 -4.99 7.76 -17.03
CA ALA A 174 -5.12 7.52 -18.46
C ALA A 174 -4.00 6.59 -18.92
N LEU A 175 -4.16 5.97 -20.10
CA LEU A 175 -3.08 5.20 -20.69
C LEU A 175 -1.91 6.12 -21.04
N VAL A 176 -0.68 5.67 -20.75
CA VAL A 176 0.54 6.45 -21.03
C VAL A 176 0.67 6.80 -22.52
N ARG A 177 0.18 5.93 -23.40
CA ARG A 177 0.23 6.10 -24.86
C ARG A 177 -0.81 7.08 -25.39
N ASP A 178 -2.01 7.07 -24.80
CA ASP A 178 -3.13 7.90 -25.24
C ASP A 178 -3.83 8.45 -24.01
N GLU A 179 -3.50 9.69 -23.65
CA GLU A 179 -4.07 10.38 -22.49
C GLU A 179 -5.59 10.60 -22.61
N ASN A 180 -6.16 10.44 -23.81
CA ASN A 180 -7.61 10.49 -24.02
C ASN A 180 -8.31 9.19 -23.61
N VAL A 181 -7.58 8.08 -23.50
CA VAL A 181 -8.12 6.82 -22.98
C VAL A 181 -8.08 6.86 -21.46
N ARG A 182 -9.23 7.12 -20.84
CA ARG A 182 -9.35 7.21 -19.38
C ARG A 182 -9.53 5.81 -18.79
N VAL A 183 -8.95 5.59 -17.62
CA VAL A 183 -9.06 4.31 -16.90
C VAL A 183 -9.82 4.53 -15.60
N TYR A 184 -10.85 3.71 -15.39
CA TYR A 184 -11.76 3.80 -14.26
C TYR A 184 -11.66 2.58 -13.34
N LEU A 185 -12.02 2.77 -12.07
CA LEU A 185 -12.25 1.69 -11.11
C LEU A 185 -13.63 1.82 -10.47
N ARG A 186 -14.25 0.69 -10.14
CA ARG A 186 -15.47 0.66 -9.31
C ARG A 186 -15.12 1.04 -7.88
N VAL A 187 -15.82 2.05 -7.35
CA VAL A 187 -15.62 2.56 -5.99
C VAL A 187 -15.89 1.48 -4.95
N GLU A 188 -17.01 0.75 -5.08
CA GLU A 188 -17.36 -0.31 -4.13
C GLU A 188 -16.29 -1.40 -4.09
N GLU A 189 -15.80 -1.86 -5.24
CA GLU A 189 -14.77 -2.91 -5.29
C GLU A 189 -13.45 -2.45 -4.69
N LEU A 190 -13.01 -1.23 -5.05
CA LEU A 190 -11.79 -0.64 -4.52
C LEU A 190 -11.81 -0.56 -2.99
N ILE A 191 -12.94 -0.16 -2.40
CA ILE A 191 -13.04 -0.03 -0.94
C ILE A 191 -13.28 -1.39 -0.27
N LYS A 192 -14.15 -2.24 -0.80
CA LYS A 192 -14.68 -3.45 -0.12
C LYS A 192 -13.85 -4.71 -0.36
N VAL A 193 -13.24 -4.85 -1.55
CA VAL A 193 -12.56 -6.09 -2.01
C VAL A 193 -11.05 -6.06 -1.72
N HIS A 194 -10.59 -4.99 -1.08
CA HIS A 194 -9.19 -4.78 -0.70
C HIS A 194 -8.30 -4.44 -1.90
N PHE A 195 -7.31 -3.57 -1.68
CA PHE A 195 -6.36 -3.19 -2.73
C PHE A 195 -4.94 -3.12 -2.18
N GLY A 196 -3.96 -3.21 -3.08
CA GLY A 196 -2.55 -3.07 -2.76
C GLY A 196 -1.82 -2.13 -3.71
N ILE A 197 -0.99 -1.25 -3.17
CA ILE A 197 -0.07 -0.38 -3.89
C ILE A 197 1.36 -0.81 -3.56
N PHE A 198 2.11 -1.18 -4.60
CA PHE A 198 3.46 -1.68 -4.44
C PHE A 198 4.44 -0.89 -5.30
N GLY A 199 5.63 -0.67 -4.79
CA GLY A 199 6.68 0.03 -5.53
C GLY A 199 7.86 0.39 -4.66
N PHE A 200 9.03 0.55 -5.27
CA PHE A 200 10.25 0.94 -4.57
C PHE A 200 10.17 2.38 -4.03
N THR A 201 11.15 2.77 -3.22
CA THR A 201 11.27 4.15 -2.75
C THR A 201 11.36 5.12 -3.95
N GLY A 202 10.59 6.20 -3.94
CA GLY A 202 10.56 7.17 -5.04
C GLY A 202 9.65 6.80 -6.22
N ALA A 203 9.05 5.61 -6.25
CA ALA A 203 8.11 5.21 -7.31
C ALA A 203 6.77 5.94 -7.29
N GLY A 204 6.49 6.76 -6.26
CA GLY A 204 5.27 7.55 -6.15
C GLY A 204 4.11 6.89 -5.38
N LYS A 205 4.36 5.87 -4.55
CA LYS A 205 3.33 5.19 -3.74
C LYS A 205 2.44 6.15 -2.92
N SER A 206 3.04 6.97 -2.05
CA SER A 206 2.31 7.89 -1.18
C SER A 206 1.56 8.95 -1.99
N ASN A 207 2.09 9.35 -3.15
CA ASN A 207 1.41 10.26 -4.09
C ASN A 207 0.19 9.60 -4.75
N LEU A 208 0.32 8.36 -5.23
CA LEU A 208 -0.80 7.61 -5.82
C LEU A 208 -1.88 7.37 -4.77
N LEU A 209 -1.51 6.92 -3.57
CA LEU A 209 -2.45 6.66 -2.49
C LEU A 209 -3.19 7.93 -2.06
N SER A 210 -2.48 9.02 -1.74
CA SER A 210 -3.11 10.29 -1.35
C SER A 210 -4.00 10.85 -2.47
N THR A 211 -3.57 10.78 -3.73
CA THR A 211 -4.39 11.21 -4.88
C THR A 211 -5.67 10.38 -4.98
N LEU A 212 -5.57 9.06 -4.87
CA LEU A 212 -6.72 8.16 -4.92
C LEU A 212 -7.70 8.44 -3.77
N MET A 213 -7.19 8.61 -2.54
CA MET A 213 -8.04 8.91 -1.38
C MET A 213 -8.71 10.28 -1.51
N ARG A 214 -7.98 11.31 -1.96
CA ARG A 214 -8.55 12.62 -2.26
C ARG A 214 -9.67 12.51 -3.29
N LYS A 215 -9.46 11.79 -4.39
CA LYS A 215 -10.50 11.60 -5.41
C LYS A 215 -11.72 10.90 -4.82
N LEU A 216 -11.54 9.83 -4.04
CA LEU A 216 -12.66 9.13 -3.39
C LEU A 216 -13.47 10.06 -2.49
N LEU A 217 -12.82 10.92 -1.70
CA LEU A 217 -13.49 11.86 -0.79
C LEU A 217 -14.18 13.02 -1.52
N THR A 218 -13.67 13.42 -2.68
CA THR A 218 -14.14 14.63 -3.39
C THR A 218 -15.12 14.34 -4.52
N GLU A 219 -14.92 13.26 -5.27
CA GLU A 219 -15.67 12.93 -6.49
C GLU A 219 -16.84 11.97 -6.21
N VAL A 220 -16.72 11.07 -5.23
CA VAL A 220 -17.80 10.14 -4.89
C VAL A 220 -18.88 10.86 -4.09
N LYS A 221 -20.07 10.99 -4.67
CA LYS A 221 -21.25 11.61 -4.05
C LYS A 221 -22.42 10.66 -3.83
N SER A 222 -22.36 9.46 -4.41
CA SER A 222 -23.43 8.45 -4.32
C SER A 222 -23.62 7.92 -2.90
N GLU A 223 -22.53 7.74 -2.18
CA GLU A 223 -22.52 7.32 -0.77
C GLU A 223 -21.29 7.89 -0.05
N PRO A 224 -21.40 8.14 1.27
CA PRO A 224 -20.23 8.53 2.05
C PRO A 224 -19.16 7.44 2.11
N VAL A 225 -17.91 7.87 2.00
CA VAL A 225 -16.73 7.00 2.10
C VAL A 225 -15.96 7.33 3.37
N LYS A 226 -15.56 6.29 4.11
CA LYS A 226 -14.81 6.42 5.36
C LYS A 226 -13.40 5.90 5.17
N ILE A 227 -12.41 6.75 5.39
CA ILE A 227 -11.00 6.43 5.15
C ILE A 227 -10.23 6.55 6.47
N VAL A 228 -9.48 5.51 6.81
CA VAL A 228 -8.52 5.52 7.91
C VAL A 228 -7.15 5.15 7.37
N ILE A 229 -6.13 5.98 7.60
CA ILE A 229 -4.75 5.72 7.21
C ILE A 229 -3.91 5.54 8.46
N PHE A 230 -3.29 4.38 8.64
CA PHE A 230 -2.26 4.15 9.65
C PHE A 230 -0.91 4.55 9.05
N ASP A 231 -0.42 5.72 9.44
CA ASP A 231 0.72 6.40 8.84
C ASP A 231 1.96 6.28 9.74
N LEU A 232 2.93 5.49 9.30
CA LEU A 232 4.14 5.19 10.05
C LEU A 232 5.22 6.26 9.89
N MET A 233 5.21 7.00 8.78
CA MET A 233 6.25 7.98 8.40
C MET A 233 5.77 9.43 8.43
N SER A 234 4.50 9.66 8.79
CA SER A 234 3.86 10.98 8.85
C SER A 234 3.83 11.72 7.51
N GLU A 235 3.75 10.98 6.39
CA GLU A 235 3.78 11.55 5.03
C GLU A 235 2.42 12.10 4.58
N TYR A 236 1.31 11.58 5.11
CA TYR A 236 -0.02 11.90 4.59
C TYR A 236 -0.61 13.19 5.16
N THR A 237 -0.11 13.67 6.31
CA THR A 237 -0.55 14.93 6.92
C THR A 237 -0.43 16.09 5.94
N GLY A 238 0.74 16.26 5.32
CA GLY A 238 0.96 17.35 4.37
C GLY A 238 0.25 17.15 3.03
N LEU A 239 0.09 15.89 2.59
CA LEU A 239 -0.51 15.54 1.30
C LEU A 239 -2.03 15.66 1.29
N LEU A 240 -2.69 15.55 2.45
CA LEU A 240 -4.14 15.53 2.60
C LEU A 240 -4.67 16.63 3.55
N LEU A 241 -3.85 17.63 3.89
CA LEU A 241 -4.27 18.71 4.81
C LEU A 241 -5.49 19.48 4.29
N ASP A 242 -5.60 19.65 2.97
CA ASP A 242 -6.77 20.27 2.34
C ASP A 242 -8.04 19.46 2.63
N GLN A 243 -7.99 18.13 2.51
CA GLN A 243 -9.12 17.24 2.79
C GLN A 243 -9.46 17.20 4.28
N LEU A 244 -8.44 17.17 5.14
CA LEU A 244 -8.62 17.24 6.60
C LEU A 244 -9.32 18.54 7.03
N VAL A 245 -8.99 19.67 6.39
CA VAL A 245 -9.65 20.95 6.66
C VAL A 245 -11.06 21.00 6.06
N GLN A 246 -11.26 20.50 4.85
CA GLN A 246 -12.56 20.58 4.15
C GLN A 246 -13.63 19.67 4.74
N LEU A 247 -13.26 18.46 5.18
CA LEU A 247 -14.22 17.50 5.75
C LEU A 247 -14.61 17.89 7.17
N GLN A 248 -15.88 17.74 7.51
CA GLN A 248 -16.34 17.88 8.89
C GLN A 248 -15.71 16.80 9.79
N GLU A 249 -15.62 15.56 9.29
CA GLU A 249 -14.91 14.45 9.94
C GLU A 249 -13.52 14.21 9.34
N GLY A 250 -12.72 15.28 9.25
CA GLY A 250 -11.30 15.22 8.89
C GLY A 250 -10.42 15.33 10.14
N PHE A 251 -9.78 14.23 10.57
CA PHE A 251 -9.00 14.19 11.82
C PHE A 251 -7.60 13.60 11.65
N ILE A 252 -6.66 14.10 12.46
CA ILE A 252 -5.40 13.41 12.75
C ILE A 252 -5.50 12.88 14.17
N VAL A 253 -5.39 11.56 14.36
CA VAL A 253 -5.39 10.90 15.66
C VAL A 253 -3.95 10.55 16.04
N ASN A 254 -3.39 11.29 16.98
CA ASN A 254 -2.08 11.05 17.54
C ASN A 254 -2.15 10.08 18.71
N ILE A 255 -1.32 9.04 18.66
CA ILE A 255 -1.17 8.10 19.77
C ILE A 255 -0.10 8.67 20.71
N GLY A 256 -0.56 9.16 21.87
CA GLY A 256 0.27 9.90 22.81
C GLY A 256 0.53 11.37 22.42
N ALA A 257 0.75 12.22 23.44
CA ALA A 257 1.02 13.65 23.27
C ALA A 257 2.32 13.93 22.49
N GLN A 258 3.32 13.08 22.70
CA GLN A 258 4.66 13.14 22.16
C GLN A 258 4.75 12.96 20.63
N THR A 259 3.66 12.52 20.00
CA THR A 259 3.56 12.40 18.54
C THR A 259 3.39 13.77 17.88
N SER A 260 3.08 14.82 18.65
CA SER A 260 2.92 16.19 18.16
C SER A 260 3.91 17.17 18.81
N PRO A 261 4.21 18.32 18.17
CA PRO A 261 5.03 19.37 18.77
C PRO A 261 4.46 19.87 20.10
N GLU A 262 5.33 20.14 21.07
CA GLU A 262 4.96 20.62 22.42
C GLU A 262 4.12 21.92 22.38
N SER A 263 4.37 22.79 21.40
CA SER A 263 3.60 24.03 21.22
C SER A 263 2.14 23.77 20.84
N VAL A 264 1.85 22.69 20.13
CA VAL A 264 0.47 22.27 19.82
C VAL A 264 -0.24 21.78 21.08
N ILE A 265 0.45 21.00 21.91
CA ILE A 265 -0.13 20.53 23.17
C ILE A 265 -0.39 21.71 24.10
N THR A 266 0.60 22.59 24.25
CA THR A 266 0.50 23.82 25.05
C THR A 266 -0.70 24.67 24.61
N TYR A 267 -0.89 24.86 23.30
CA TYR A 267 -2.02 25.60 22.75
C TYR A 267 -3.37 24.99 23.18
N TYR A 268 -3.53 23.67 23.09
CA TYR A 268 -4.76 23.02 23.54
C TYR A 268 -4.94 23.07 25.06
N SER A 269 -3.89 22.84 25.85
CA SER A 269 -3.95 22.93 27.31
C SER A 269 -4.28 24.35 27.81
N ASP A 270 -3.89 25.40 27.07
CA ASP A 270 -4.27 26.78 27.40
C ASP A 270 -5.76 27.04 27.10
N LEU A 271 -6.28 26.50 26.00
CA LEU A 271 -7.70 26.60 25.63
C LEU A 271 -8.62 25.95 26.67
N SER A 272 -8.18 24.89 27.34
CA SER A 272 -9.00 24.23 28.38
C SER A 272 -9.03 25.01 29.70
N LYS A 273 -7.94 25.72 30.04
CA LYS A 273 -7.80 26.48 31.29
C LYS A 273 -8.50 27.84 31.24
N GLN A 274 -8.64 28.43 30.05
CA GLN A 274 -9.16 29.78 29.90
C GLN A 274 -10.56 29.77 29.26
N ASN A 275 -11.59 30.02 30.07
CA ASN A 275 -12.95 30.31 29.63
C ASN A 275 -13.07 31.70 28.92
N LYS A 276 -12.03 32.15 28.19
CA LYS A 276 -11.92 33.46 27.51
C LYS A 276 -10.97 33.41 26.30
N ALA A 277 -11.40 34.11 25.23
CA ALA A 277 -10.72 34.60 24.02
C ALA A 277 -9.50 33.83 23.46
N LEU A 278 -9.56 33.51 22.16
CA LEU A 278 -8.48 32.87 21.40
C LEU A 278 -7.11 33.55 21.63
N ASN A 279 -6.12 32.80 22.11
CA ASN A 279 -4.75 33.26 22.16
C ASN A 279 -4.09 33.07 20.78
N PHE A 280 -4.17 34.10 19.95
CA PHE A 280 -3.63 34.08 18.59
C PHE A 280 -2.11 33.83 18.53
N SER A 281 -1.32 34.29 19.51
CA SER A 281 0.12 34.05 19.50
C SER A 281 0.48 32.58 19.76
N ASN A 282 -0.28 31.90 20.62
CA ASN A 282 -0.05 30.48 20.88
C ASN A 282 -0.50 29.62 19.69
N LEU A 283 -1.63 29.99 19.04
CA LEU A 283 -2.05 29.34 17.80
C LEU A 283 -1.02 29.53 16.68
N GLU A 284 -0.46 30.74 16.52
CA GLU A 284 0.54 31.04 15.50
C GLU A 284 1.82 30.21 15.73
N ARG A 285 2.30 30.14 16.97
CA ARG A 285 3.45 29.30 17.34
C ARG A 285 3.19 27.82 17.07
N ALA A 286 2.06 27.29 17.54
CA ALA A 286 1.65 25.91 17.31
C ALA A 286 1.56 25.57 15.82
N THR A 287 0.94 26.47 15.04
CA THR A 287 0.82 26.34 13.58
C THR A 287 2.18 26.29 12.92
N LYS A 288 3.09 27.19 13.29
CA LYS A 288 4.44 27.23 12.71
C LYS A 288 5.21 25.96 12.99
N ASP A 289 5.21 25.49 14.23
CA ASP A 289 5.92 24.28 14.61
C ASP A 289 5.31 23.03 13.95
N PHE A 290 3.99 22.94 13.87
CA PHE A 290 3.28 21.87 13.16
C PHE A 290 3.63 21.82 11.66
N VAL A 291 3.62 22.96 10.98
CA VAL A 291 4.00 23.03 9.56
C VAL A 291 5.48 22.67 9.36
N ASN A 292 6.36 23.11 10.27
CA ASN A 292 7.79 22.81 10.21
C ASN A 292 8.10 21.33 10.48
N SER A 293 7.32 20.67 11.35
CA SER A 293 7.47 19.24 11.65
C SER A 293 6.81 18.34 10.62
N THR A 294 5.92 18.87 9.77
CA THR A 294 5.21 18.09 8.75
C THR A 294 6.19 17.62 7.67
N VAL A 295 6.20 16.31 7.41
CA VAL A 295 7.00 15.71 6.34
C VAL A 295 6.36 16.02 4.99
N LEU A 296 7.17 16.56 4.07
CA LEU A 296 6.73 16.89 2.71
C LEU A 296 7.69 16.30 1.67
N PRO A 297 7.16 15.80 0.53
CA PRO A 297 7.97 15.45 -0.61
C PRO A 297 8.87 16.61 -1.04
N LYS A 298 10.07 16.31 -1.55
CA LYS A 298 11.06 17.32 -1.97
C LYS A 298 10.46 18.38 -2.92
N ALA A 299 9.58 17.97 -3.83
CA ALA A 299 8.92 18.86 -4.77
C ALA A 299 8.02 19.92 -4.09
N LEU A 300 7.41 19.57 -2.94
CA LEU A 300 6.47 20.43 -2.22
C LEU A 300 7.12 21.29 -1.13
N LYS A 301 8.40 21.07 -0.79
CA LYS A 301 9.08 21.87 0.25
C LYS A 301 9.06 23.37 -0.02
N ARG A 302 9.12 23.80 -1.29
CA ARG A 302 9.04 25.22 -1.68
C ARG A 302 7.66 25.84 -1.38
N GLN A 303 6.63 25.00 -1.26
CA GLN A 303 5.25 25.40 -0.98
C GLN A 303 4.88 25.23 0.49
N GLN A 304 5.80 24.86 1.38
CA GLN A 304 5.51 24.63 2.81
C GLN A 304 4.82 25.82 3.48
N SER A 305 5.18 27.05 3.10
CA SER A 305 4.54 28.27 3.64
C SER A 305 3.05 28.37 3.31
N SER A 306 2.59 27.76 2.22
CA SER A 306 1.16 27.73 1.86
C SER A 306 0.32 26.90 2.83
N LEU A 307 0.96 26.03 3.63
CA LEU A 307 0.27 25.19 4.62
C LEU A 307 -0.06 25.93 5.92
N HIS A 308 0.52 27.10 6.20
CA HIS A 308 0.26 27.81 7.46
C HIS A 308 -1.21 28.12 7.70
N ARG A 309 -1.91 28.66 6.69
CA ARG A 309 -3.33 29.00 6.82
C ARG A 309 -4.21 27.75 7.05
N PRO A 310 -4.16 26.70 6.22
CA PRO A 310 -4.95 25.50 6.47
C PRO A 310 -4.56 24.79 7.78
N ALA A 311 -3.28 24.80 8.17
CA ALA A 311 -2.84 24.28 9.45
C ALA A 311 -3.44 25.03 10.65
N ALA A 312 -3.49 26.37 10.59
CA ALA A 312 -4.11 27.17 11.64
C ALA A 312 -5.61 26.87 11.77
N ILE A 313 -6.32 26.73 10.65
CA ILE A 313 -7.74 26.34 10.64
C ILE A 313 -7.91 24.94 11.23
N PHE A 314 -7.09 23.97 10.81
CA PHE A 314 -7.11 22.60 11.30
C PHE A 314 -6.94 22.52 12.83
N LEU A 315 -5.97 23.24 13.39
CA LEU A 315 -5.75 23.29 14.83
C LEU A 315 -6.86 24.04 15.57
N HIS A 316 -7.36 25.14 14.99
CA HIS A 316 -8.43 25.93 15.60
C HIS A 316 -9.76 25.17 15.67
N GLU A 317 -10.10 24.39 14.64
CA GLU A 317 -11.27 23.52 14.59
C GLU A 317 -11.11 22.24 15.44
N HIS A 318 -10.04 22.18 16.25
CA HIS A 318 -9.70 21.03 17.09
C HIS A 318 -9.55 19.74 16.29
N LYS A 319 -9.16 19.75 15.01
CA LYS A 319 -9.13 18.52 14.21
C LYS A 319 -7.94 17.60 14.50
N MET A 320 -6.99 18.07 15.30
CA MET A 320 -5.97 17.21 15.91
C MET A 320 -6.53 16.57 17.18
N ARG A 321 -6.58 15.23 17.18
CA ARG A 321 -7.10 14.39 18.26
C ARG A 321 -5.97 13.60 18.89
N PHE A 322 -6.14 13.23 20.15
CA PHE A 322 -5.17 12.43 20.89
C PHE A 322 -5.86 11.22 21.51
N TRP A 323 -5.33 10.05 21.20
CA TRP A 323 -5.67 8.84 21.92
C TRP A 323 -4.55 8.56 22.93
N GLN A 324 -4.92 8.48 24.20
CA GLN A 324 -4.01 8.09 25.27
C GLN A 324 -4.53 6.80 25.89
N GLN A 325 -3.76 5.73 25.75
CA GLN A 325 -3.90 4.58 26.62
C GLN A 325 -2.81 4.67 27.68
N LYS A 326 -3.20 4.86 28.94
CA LYS A 326 -2.28 4.72 30.05
C LYS A 326 -1.73 3.30 30.03
N ASN A 327 -0.41 3.15 30.07
CA ASN A 327 0.21 1.84 30.25
C ASN A 327 -0.38 1.20 31.51
N THR A 328 -0.64 -0.10 31.46
CA THR A 328 -1.11 -0.79 32.64
C THR A 328 0.05 -1.09 33.58
N VAL A 329 -0.24 -1.28 34.87
CA VAL A 329 0.78 -1.72 35.83
C VAL A 329 1.42 -3.04 35.38
N GLY A 330 0.66 -3.93 34.72
CA GLY A 330 1.17 -5.18 34.17
C GLY A 330 2.24 -4.95 33.10
N ASP A 331 2.01 -3.98 32.20
CA ASP A 331 2.97 -3.60 31.15
C ASP A 331 4.26 -3.05 31.76
N ALA A 332 4.16 -2.18 32.76
CA ALA A 332 5.32 -1.66 33.49
C ALA A 332 6.10 -2.76 34.22
N LEU A 333 5.40 -3.70 34.86
CA LEU A 333 6.03 -4.83 35.55
C LEU A 333 6.75 -5.76 34.58
N ALA A 334 6.19 -5.98 33.38
CA ALA A 334 6.85 -6.74 32.32
C ALA A 334 8.11 -6.04 31.82
N ALA A 335 8.01 -4.74 31.49
CA ALA A 335 9.14 -3.92 31.04
C ALA A 335 10.27 -3.83 32.09
N ALA A 336 9.90 -3.72 33.37
CA ALA A 336 10.88 -3.71 34.46
C ALA A 336 11.61 -5.06 34.58
N LYS A 337 10.91 -6.19 34.42
CA LYS A 337 11.51 -7.53 34.50
C LYS A 337 12.56 -7.77 33.41
N GLU A 338 12.39 -7.20 32.21
CA GLU A 338 13.40 -7.28 31.15
C GLU A 338 14.71 -6.57 31.52
N GLN A 339 14.65 -5.60 32.43
CA GLN A 339 15.79 -4.82 32.90
C GLN A 339 16.45 -5.41 34.16
N PHE A 340 15.90 -6.50 34.72
CA PHE A 340 16.44 -7.10 35.94
C PHE A 340 17.88 -7.59 35.73
N LYS A 341 18.73 -7.31 36.71
CA LYS A 341 20.15 -7.69 36.68
C LYS A 341 20.45 -8.71 37.76
N GLY A 342 21.35 -9.64 37.44
CA GLY A 342 21.94 -10.57 38.39
C GLY A 342 20.95 -11.55 39.03
N ASN A 343 21.46 -12.35 39.97
CA ASN A 343 20.65 -13.28 40.75
C ASN A 343 20.20 -12.62 42.07
N MET A 344 18.90 -12.65 42.35
CA MET A 344 18.29 -12.11 43.58
C MET A 344 18.49 -13.03 44.80
N GLY A 345 19.14 -14.19 44.64
CA GLY A 345 19.46 -15.11 45.72
C GLY A 345 18.21 -15.72 46.36
N ALA A 346 18.29 -16.03 47.66
CA ALA A 346 17.22 -16.71 48.40
C ALA A 346 15.90 -15.92 48.48
N CYS A 347 15.96 -14.59 48.46
CA CYS A 347 14.76 -13.72 48.50
C CYS A 347 14.04 -13.60 47.15
N GLY A 348 14.65 -14.06 46.05
CA GLY A 348 14.09 -13.89 44.70
C GLY A 348 12.71 -14.53 44.52
N ARG A 349 12.43 -15.64 45.22
CA ARG A 349 11.11 -16.30 45.16
C ARG A 349 10.00 -15.41 45.74
N ASP A 350 10.26 -14.76 46.87
CA ASP A 350 9.28 -13.90 47.54
C ASP A 350 9.09 -12.59 46.79
N VAL A 351 10.16 -12.00 46.25
CA VAL A 351 10.08 -10.83 45.36
C VAL A 351 9.24 -11.13 44.12
N LEU A 352 9.47 -12.28 43.45
CA LEU A 352 8.66 -12.68 42.30
C LEU A 352 7.19 -12.95 42.68
N LYS A 353 6.92 -13.38 43.91
CA LYS A 353 5.57 -13.56 44.43
C LYS A 353 4.88 -12.22 44.65
N LEU A 354 5.56 -11.24 45.26
CA LEU A 354 5.09 -9.86 45.37
C LEU A 354 4.72 -9.30 43.99
N LEU A 355 5.63 -9.36 43.02
CA LEU A 355 5.37 -8.80 41.68
C LEU A 355 4.19 -9.47 40.98
N LYS A 356 3.96 -10.78 41.20
CA LYS A 356 2.77 -11.49 40.70
C LYS A 356 1.49 -11.04 41.40
N GLU A 357 1.56 -10.76 42.70
CA GLU A 357 0.41 -10.29 43.47
C GLU A 357 0.03 -8.86 43.08
N MET A 358 1.02 -7.99 42.86
CA MET A 358 0.83 -6.65 42.31
C MET A 358 0.23 -6.69 40.91
N ASP A 359 0.71 -7.56 40.04
CA ASP A 359 0.13 -7.77 38.70
C ASP A 359 -1.33 -8.26 38.81
N ARG A 360 -1.66 -9.11 39.79
CA ARG A 360 -3.05 -9.53 40.03
C ARG A 360 -3.95 -8.38 40.50
N LEU A 361 -3.46 -7.53 41.42
CA LEU A 361 -4.25 -6.47 42.05
C LEU A 361 -4.39 -5.23 41.17
N TYR A 362 -3.30 -4.87 40.50
CA TYR A 362 -3.16 -3.61 39.78
C TYR A 362 -2.89 -3.80 38.30
N GLY A 363 -2.56 -5.00 37.83
CA GLY A 363 -2.01 -5.23 36.49
C GLY A 363 -2.87 -4.74 35.33
N SER A 364 -4.20 -4.65 35.49
CA SER A 364 -5.11 -4.09 34.48
C SER A 364 -5.38 -2.59 34.61
N LYS A 365 -4.92 -1.95 35.70
CA LYS A 365 -5.13 -0.52 35.96
C LYS A 365 -4.10 0.30 35.19
N GLY A 366 -4.56 1.40 34.59
CA GLY A 366 -3.68 2.39 33.98
C GLY A 366 -2.84 3.12 35.03
N ILE A 367 -1.57 3.34 34.73
CA ILE A 367 -0.62 4.00 35.63
C ILE A 367 -0.88 5.51 35.65
N ASP A 368 -0.94 6.08 36.86
CA ASP A 368 -0.86 7.51 37.12
C ASP A 368 0.04 7.78 38.33
N GLY A 369 0.29 9.07 38.62
CA GLY A 369 1.19 9.45 39.71
C GLY A 369 0.77 8.90 41.06
N SER A 370 -0.53 8.94 41.38
CA SER A 370 -1.05 8.45 42.66
C SER A 370 -0.95 6.92 42.78
N LEU A 371 -1.25 6.19 41.71
CA LEU A 371 -1.11 4.74 41.69
C LEU A 371 0.36 4.31 41.76
N ALA A 372 1.26 5.04 41.10
CA ALA A 372 2.70 4.77 41.17
C ALA A 372 3.25 5.00 42.58
N GLU A 373 2.83 6.08 43.28
CA GLU A 373 3.17 6.34 44.69
C GLU A 373 2.61 5.27 45.63
N THR A 374 1.38 4.82 45.38
CA THR A 374 0.75 3.73 46.17
C THR A 374 1.57 2.44 46.04
N ILE A 375 1.95 2.08 44.82
CA ILE A 375 2.76 0.89 44.53
C ILE A 375 4.16 0.99 45.14
N GLU A 376 4.80 2.15 45.07
CA GLU A 376 6.09 2.38 45.72
C GLU A 376 5.99 2.14 47.24
N SER A 377 4.97 2.69 47.88
CA SER A 377 4.72 2.48 49.31
C SER A 377 4.46 1.00 49.64
N ASP A 378 3.73 0.27 48.79
CA ASP A 378 3.50 -1.18 48.95
C ASP A 378 4.82 -1.98 48.86
N ILE A 379 5.74 -1.58 47.97
CA ILE A 379 7.07 -2.20 47.81
C ILE A 379 7.94 -1.89 49.04
N GLU A 380 7.98 -0.64 49.48
CA GLU A 380 8.75 -0.22 50.66
C GLU A 380 8.30 -0.98 51.92
N ALA A 381 6.98 -1.05 52.16
CA ALA A 381 6.42 -1.79 53.27
C ALA A 381 6.80 -3.29 53.23
N PHE A 382 6.77 -3.91 52.04
CA PHE A 382 7.21 -5.30 51.88
C PHE A 382 8.70 -5.48 52.22
N VAL A 383 9.57 -4.56 51.78
CA VAL A 383 11.01 -4.62 52.04
C VAL A 383 11.29 -4.54 53.54
N ASP A 384 10.62 -3.63 54.23
CA ASP A 384 10.75 -3.44 55.67
C ASP A 384 10.28 -4.67 56.45
N ASP A 385 9.07 -5.16 56.18
CA ASP A 385 8.51 -6.36 56.80
C ASP A 385 9.39 -7.59 56.57
N TYR A 386 9.91 -7.75 55.35
CA TYR A 386 10.76 -8.88 54.98
C TYR A 386 12.10 -8.84 55.75
N ASN A 387 12.71 -7.66 55.87
CA ASN A 387 13.97 -7.48 56.59
C ASN A 387 13.78 -7.61 58.11
N GLU A 388 12.66 -7.15 58.65
CA GLU A 388 12.33 -7.34 60.07
C GLU A 388 12.17 -8.83 60.40
N ASP A 389 11.43 -9.58 59.58
CA ASP A 389 11.29 -11.03 59.74
C ASP A 389 12.64 -11.76 59.62
N ALA A 390 13.48 -11.37 58.65
CA ALA A 390 14.85 -11.90 58.54
C ALA A 390 15.73 -11.58 59.77
N SER A 391 15.51 -10.44 60.41
CA SER A 391 16.24 -10.07 61.63
C SER A 391 15.84 -10.92 62.85
N LYS A 392 14.55 -11.30 62.94
CA LYS A 392 13.98 -12.17 63.98
C LYS A 392 14.33 -13.65 63.74
N ASN A 393 14.40 -14.07 62.47
CA ASN A 393 14.55 -15.47 62.05
C ASN A 393 15.85 -15.74 61.26
N LYS A 394 17.00 -15.29 61.80
CA LYS A 394 18.33 -15.36 61.13
C LYS A 394 18.77 -16.76 60.70
N ALA A 395 18.24 -17.83 61.31
CA ALA A 395 18.58 -19.21 60.98
C ALA A 395 17.94 -19.70 59.67
N THR A 396 16.80 -19.12 59.26
CA THR A 396 15.98 -19.61 58.15
C THR A 396 15.76 -18.59 57.04
N LYS A 397 15.88 -17.28 57.34
CA LYS A 397 15.61 -16.21 56.38
C LYS A 397 16.72 -15.16 56.38
N LYS A 398 17.21 -14.82 55.19
CA LYS A 398 18.21 -13.77 54.98
C LYS A 398 17.52 -12.47 54.54
N PRO A 399 18.10 -11.28 54.85
CA PRO A 399 17.59 -9.99 54.38
C PRO A 399 17.52 -9.91 52.85
N ILE A 400 16.77 -8.93 52.34
CA ILE A 400 16.77 -8.60 50.92
C ILE A 400 18.21 -8.32 50.46
N THR A 401 18.57 -8.93 49.33
CA THR A 401 19.89 -8.73 48.73
C THR A 401 19.97 -7.37 48.04
N PRO A 402 21.16 -6.75 47.93
CA PRO A 402 21.32 -5.50 47.17
C PRO A 402 20.80 -5.61 45.73
N THR A 403 21.02 -6.77 45.08
CA THR A 403 20.50 -7.07 43.74
C THR A 403 18.96 -7.06 43.69
N ALA A 404 18.31 -7.65 44.68
CA ALA A 404 16.84 -7.65 44.76
C ALA A 404 16.29 -6.24 45.01
N GLN A 405 16.95 -5.46 45.86
CA GLN A 405 16.62 -4.05 46.06
C GLN A 405 16.72 -3.27 44.75
N THR A 406 17.85 -3.36 44.03
CA THR A 406 18.03 -2.69 42.74
C THR A 406 16.94 -3.06 41.72
N ASN A 407 16.52 -4.33 41.68
CA ASN A 407 15.45 -4.75 40.78
C ASN A 407 14.07 -4.21 41.20
N LEU A 408 13.78 -4.08 42.49
CA LEU A 408 12.56 -3.43 43.00
C LEU A 408 12.58 -1.92 42.71
N ASP A 409 13.71 -1.25 42.91
CA ASP A 409 13.88 0.17 42.56
C ASP A 409 13.71 0.38 41.04
N THR A 410 14.11 -0.61 40.23
CA THR A 410 13.87 -0.62 38.78
C THR A 410 12.37 -0.67 38.47
N VAL A 411 11.58 -1.44 39.21
CA VAL A 411 10.11 -1.46 39.06
C VAL A 411 9.52 -0.09 39.37
N VAL A 412 9.89 0.51 40.50
CA VAL A 412 9.39 1.83 40.91
C VAL A 412 9.77 2.90 39.90
N SER A 413 11.02 2.92 39.44
CA SER A 413 11.49 3.90 38.45
C SER A 413 10.78 3.78 37.11
N VAL A 414 10.52 2.55 36.63
CA VAL A 414 9.73 2.32 35.40
C VAL A 414 8.29 2.79 35.59
N LEU A 415 7.64 2.48 36.72
CA LEU A 415 6.28 2.94 37.01
C LEU A 415 6.20 4.46 37.07
N LYS A 416 7.12 5.13 37.76
CA LYS A 416 7.17 6.59 37.85
C LYS A 416 7.47 7.24 36.51
N ALA A 417 8.39 6.69 35.73
CA ALA A 417 8.69 7.20 34.39
C ALA A 417 7.47 7.10 33.46
N GLN A 418 6.75 5.97 33.50
CA GLN A 418 5.53 5.79 32.72
C GLN A 418 4.39 6.68 33.24
N ALA A 419 4.25 6.88 34.56
CA ALA A 419 3.30 7.83 35.13
C ALA A 419 3.59 9.27 34.65
N GLN A 420 4.87 9.65 34.60
CA GLN A 420 5.31 10.96 34.13
C GLN A 420 5.13 11.15 32.61
N GLN A 421 5.29 10.09 31.82
CA GLN A 421 5.08 10.11 30.37
C GLN A 421 3.64 10.55 30.00
N TYR A 422 2.66 10.26 30.84
CA TYR A 422 1.26 10.64 30.66
C TYR A 422 0.83 11.86 31.51
N ASN A 423 1.77 12.59 32.11
CA ASN A 423 1.49 13.76 32.95
C ASN A 423 1.17 15.04 32.14
N ILE A 424 1.12 14.92 30.81
CA ILE A 424 0.69 15.99 29.93
C ILE A 424 -0.84 15.95 29.85
N ASP A 425 -1.48 16.87 30.57
CA ASP A 425 -2.93 17.02 30.60
C ASP A 425 -3.45 17.48 29.24
N ILE A 426 -3.91 16.51 28.46
CA ILE A 426 -4.58 16.75 27.18
C ILE A 426 -6.06 17.05 27.48
N PRO A 427 -6.58 18.19 27.03
CA PRO A 427 -7.99 18.52 27.23
C PRO A 427 -8.93 17.46 26.66
N ALA A 428 -10.02 17.20 27.39
CA ALA A 428 -11.09 16.31 26.94
C ALA A 428 -11.70 16.72 25.57
N SER A 429 -11.60 17.99 25.18
CA SER A 429 -12.07 18.49 23.87
C SER A 429 -11.28 17.95 22.68
N VAL A 430 -10.05 17.50 22.89
CA VAL A 430 -9.18 16.94 21.85
C VAL A 430 -8.80 15.49 22.12
N THR A 431 -9.21 14.91 23.25
CA THR A 431 -9.10 13.47 23.50
C THR A 431 -10.12 12.69 22.66
N VAL A 432 -9.74 11.50 22.18
CA VAL A 432 -10.62 10.60 21.44
C VAL A 432 -10.54 9.18 21.98
N SER A 433 -11.65 8.45 21.88
CA SER A 433 -11.75 7.02 22.20
C SER A 433 -12.02 6.17 20.95
N ILE A 434 -11.68 4.87 21.00
CA ILE A 434 -11.99 3.92 19.91
C ILE A 434 -13.50 3.87 19.60
N PRO A 435 -14.43 3.82 20.59
CA PRO A 435 -15.85 3.87 20.30
C PRO A 435 -16.27 5.10 19.51
N GLN A 436 -15.78 6.30 19.87
CA GLN A 436 -16.07 7.53 19.13
C GLN A 436 -15.58 7.47 17.68
N ILE A 437 -14.38 6.91 17.44
CA ILE A 437 -13.87 6.72 16.08
C ILE A 437 -14.78 5.77 15.31
N VAL A 438 -15.21 4.66 15.93
CA VAL A 438 -16.12 3.71 15.30
C VAL A 438 -17.49 4.33 15.01
N ASP A 439 -17.95 5.26 15.84
CA ASP A 439 -19.17 6.03 15.58
C ASP A 439 -19.00 6.91 14.33
N TRP A 440 -17.89 7.64 14.19
CA TRP A 440 -17.58 8.40 12.96
C TRP A 440 -17.50 7.51 11.72
N LEU A 441 -16.88 6.33 11.83
CA LEU A 441 -16.81 5.34 10.74
C LEU A 441 -18.17 4.72 10.39
N ASN A 442 -19.18 4.91 11.23
CA ASN A 442 -20.52 4.38 11.04
C ASN A 442 -21.55 5.47 10.73
N ASP A 443 -21.17 6.74 10.79
CA ASP A 443 -22.01 7.88 10.41
C ASP A 443 -22.23 7.88 8.89
N ASP A 444 -23.47 7.70 8.45
CA ASP A 444 -23.87 7.65 7.04
C ASP A 444 -24.27 9.03 6.47
N SER A 445 -24.02 10.12 7.20
CA SER A 445 -24.34 11.48 6.74
C SER A 445 -23.23 12.14 5.91
N GLN A 446 -21.97 11.74 6.09
CA GLN A 446 -20.80 12.45 5.55
C GLN A 446 -19.58 11.55 5.39
N SER A 447 -18.69 11.89 4.46
CA SER A 447 -17.41 11.19 4.31
C SER A 447 -16.43 11.59 5.42
N SER A 448 -15.51 10.69 5.78
CA SER A 448 -14.51 10.94 6.82
C SER A 448 -13.10 10.58 6.37
N LEU A 449 -12.11 11.32 6.86
CA LEU A 449 -10.69 11.02 6.71
C LEU A 449 -10.03 11.06 8.09
N ILE A 450 -9.47 9.92 8.51
CA ILE A 450 -8.75 9.80 9.77
C ILE A 450 -7.33 9.34 9.48
N ILE A 451 -6.34 10.17 9.78
CA ILE A 451 -4.93 9.78 9.72
C ILE A 451 -4.46 9.47 11.14
N VAL A 452 -3.97 8.26 11.37
CA VAL A 452 -3.49 7.80 12.68
C VAL A 452 -1.98 7.74 12.66
N GLN A 453 -1.35 8.42 13.62
CA GLN A 453 0.11 8.55 13.72
C GLN A 453 0.58 8.22 15.13
N SER A 454 1.83 7.77 15.23
CA SER A 454 2.51 7.53 16.51
C SER A 454 4.00 7.78 16.37
N HIS A 455 4.61 8.36 17.41
CA HIS A 455 6.06 8.35 17.61
C HIS A 455 6.64 6.92 17.79
N ASN A 456 5.82 5.96 18.23
CA ASN A 456 6.20 4.57 18.48
C ASN A 456 5.42 3.64 17.54
N PRO A 457 6.11 2.90 16.64
CA PRO A 457 5.47 1.95 15.74
C PRO A 457 4.66 0.84 16.43
N ASP A 458 5.07 0.38 17.62
CA ASP A 458 4.34 -0.67 18.35
C ASP A 458 2.96 -0.18 18.79
N ASP A 459 2.89 1.04 19.32
CA ASP A 459 1.62 1.65 19.73
C ASP A 459 0.67 1.84 18.54
N LEU A 460 1.21 2.22 17.37
CA LEU A 460 0.43 2.33 16.13
C LEU A 460 -0.15 0.99 15.70
N ARG A 461 0.64 -0.09 15.74
CA ARG A 461 0.18 -1.45 15.41
C ARG A 461 -0.90 -1.92 16.38
N ASP A 462 -0.72 -1.73 17.68
CA ASP A 462 -1.71 -2.14 18.68
C ASP A 462 -3.00 -1.32 18.59
N PHE A 463 -2.91 -0.01 18.34
CA PHE A 463 -4.07 0.83 18.07
C PHE A 463 -4.80 0.37 16.80
N ALA A 464 -4.07 0.12 15.72
CA ALA A 464 -4.64 -0.36 14.46
C ALA A 464 -5.36 -1.70 14.64
N ALA A 465 -4.78 -2.62 15.42
CA ALA A 465 -5.39 -3.89 15.78
C ALA A 465 -6.71 -3.69 16.55
N LYS A 466 -6.70 -2.84 17.58
CA LYS A 466 -7.87 -2.53 18.42
C LYS A 466 -8.98 -1.88 17.61
N LEU A 467 -8.68 -0.83 16.85
CA LEU A 467 -9.66 -0.13 16.03
C LEU A 467 -10.29 -1.08 15.00
N SER A 468 -9.45 -1.84 14.29
CA SER A 468 -9.89 -2.83 13.30
C SER A 468 -10.83 -3.87 13.90
N TYR A 469 -10.48 -4.41 15.07
CA TYR A 469 -11.29 -5.41 15.76
C TYR A 469 -12.63 -4.85 16.24
N VAL A 470 -12.64 -3.67 16.87
CA VAL A 470 -13.87 -3.06 17.39
C VAL A 470 -14.79 -2.63 16.24
N ALA A 471 -14.25 -2.06 15.15
CA ALA A 471 -15.03 -1.72 13.96
C ALA A 471 -15.69 -2.98 13.35
N TYR A 472 -14.92 -4.06 13.20
CA TYR A 472 -15.42 -5.34 12.71
C TYR A 472 -16.51 -5.94 13.60
N GLU A 473 -16.29 -6.02 14.92
CA GLU A 473 -17.26 -6.60 15.85
C GLU A 473 -18.53 -5.74 15.95
N SER A 474 -18.40 -4.41 15.94
CA SER A 474 -19.53 -3.48 15.94
C SER A 474 -20.45 -3.73 14.73
N ARG A 475 -19.88 -3.81 13.53
CA ARG A 475 -20.66 -4.08 12.31
C ARG A 475 -21.17 -5.52 12.22
N ARG A 476 -20.38 -6.50 12.67
CA ARG A 476 -20.81 -7.91 12.70
C ARG A 476 -22.04 -8.12 13.58
N ARG A 477 -22.10 -7.44 14.74
CA ARG A 477 -23.22 -7.54 15.69
C ARG A 477 -24.47 -6.83 15.20
N THR A 478 -24.30 -5.72 14.48
CA THR A 478 -25.42 -4.89 14.00
C THR A 478 -25.89 -5.25 12.59
N GLY A 479 -25.10 -6.02 11.83
CA GLY A 479 -25.37 -6.32 10.41
C GLY A 479 -25.11 -5.14 9.48
N ARG A 480 -24.42 -4.09 9.95
CA ARG A 480 -24.14 -2.88 9.16
C ARG A 480 -23.12 -3.17 8.05
N ILE A 481 -23.41 -2.66 6.85
CA ILE A 481 -22.53 -2.76 5.67
C ILE A 481 -22.08 -1.37 5.24
N THR A 482 -22.99 -0.43 5.08
CA THR A 482 -22.70 0.96 4.73
C THR A 482 -22.58 1.85 5.98
N PRO A 483 -21.83 2.97 5.92
CA PRO A 483 -21.00 3.43 4.81
C PRO A 483 -19.78 2.53 4.58
N LEU A 484 -19.19 2.51 3.39
CA LEU A 484 -17.99 1.72 3.13
C LEU A 484 -16.77 2.32 3.84
N VAL A 485 -15.96 1.46 4.48
CA VAL A 485 -14.75 1.85 5.21
C VAL A 485 -13.52 1.22 4.58
N SER A 486 -12.52 2.02 4.26
CA SER A 486 -11.18 1.58 3.88
C SER A 486 -10.19 1.82 5.02
N LEU A 487 -9.64 0.73 5.56
CA LEU A 487 -8.57 0.74 6.57
C LEU A 487 -7.23 0.53 5.86
N ILE A 488 -6.42 1.58 5.80
CA ILE A 488 -5.22 1.64 4.96
C ILE A 488 -3.98 1.55 5.83
N PHE A 489 -3.12 0.58 5.53
CA PHE A 489 -1.88 0.32 6.23
C PHE A 489 -0.72 0.71 5.34
N ASP A 490 -0.09 1.86 5.64
CA ASP A 490 1.15 2.26 4.98
C ASP A 490 2.35 1.53 5.59
N GLU A 491 3.39 1.29 4.79
CA GLU A 491 4.47 0.34 5.11
C GLU A 491 3.91 -0.97 5.68
N ALA A 492 3.00 -1.59 4.92
CA ALA A 492 2.20 -2.72 5.38
C ALA A 492 3.03 -3.91 5.90
N ASP A 493 4.29 -4.06 5.48
CA ASP A 493 5.21 -5.08 6.02
C ASP A 493 5.47 -4.91 7.52
N GLU A 494 5.30 -3.72 8.06
CA GLU A 494 5.37 -3.46 9.51
C GLU A 494 4.11 -3.94 10.24
N PHE A 495 2.95 -3.98 9.60
CA PHE A 495 1.67 -4.39 10.20
C PHE A 495 1.34 -5.87 9.95
N ILE A 496 1.73 -6.42 8.81
CA ILE A 496 1.47 -7.81 8.40
C ILE A 496 2.75 -8.54 7.97
N PRO A 497 3.78 -8.62 8.85
CA PRO A 497 5.03 -9.28 8.50
C PRO A 497 4.83 -10.79 8.32
N GLY A 498 5.62 -11.39 7.42
CA GLY A 498 5.67 -12.84 7.22
C GLY A 498 6.02 -13.58 8.51
N LYS A 499 6.97 -13.03 9.29
CA LYS A 499 7.32 -13.49 10.64
C LYS A 499 7.18 -12.33 11.63
N SER A 500 6.33 -12.51 12.64
CA SER A 500 6.15 -11.52 13.71
C SER A 500 7.25 -11.67 14.76
N SER A 501 7.99 -10.59 15.00
CA SER A 501 9.02 -10.51 16.05
C SER A 501 8.51 -9.90 17.35
N SER A 502 7.46 -9.06 17.31
CA SER A 502 6.83 -8.45 18.48
C SER A 502 5.37 -8.87 18.65
N ASP A 503 4.80 -8.67 19.84
CA ASP A 503 3.39 -8.95 20.10
C ASP A 503 2.45 -7.98 19.35
N SER A 504 2.84 -6.70 19.25
CA SER A 504 2.13 -5.69 18.45
C SER A 504 1.99 -6.10 16.97
N GLN A 505 3.04 -6.71 16.38
CA GLN A 505 3.00 -7.28 15.04
C GLN A 505 2.09 -8.51 14.96
N LYS A 506 1.98 -9.33 16.02
CA LYS A 506 1.03 -10.46 16.03
C LYS A 506 -0.42 -9.95 16.11
N HIS A 507 -0.69 -8.95 16.94
CA HIS A 507 -2.02 -8.37 17.12
C HIS A 507 -2.52 -7.69 15.84
N SER A 508 -1.72 -6.78 15.27
CA SER A 508 -2.03 -6.10 14.01
C SER A 508 -2.25 -7.10 12.88
N LYS A 509 -1.34 -8.06 12.71
CA LYS A 509 -1.48 -9.13 11.73
C LYS A 509 -2.77 -9.92 11.88
N ALA A 510 -3.12 -10.34 13.10
CA ALA A 510 -4.36 -11.09 13.33
C ALA A 510 -5.62 -10.27 12.99
N ALA A 511 -5.62 -8.98 13.32
CA ALA A 511 -6.73 -8.08 13.03
C ALA A 511 -6.88 -7.83 11.52
N VAL A 512 -5.79 -7.47 10.82
CA VAL A 512 -5.78 -7.26 9.36
C VAL A 512 -6.23 -8.52 8.64
N MET A 513 -5.79 -9.70 9.10
CA MET A 513 -6.20 -10.98 8.53
C MET A 513 -7.68 -11.31 8.75
N THR A 514 -8.26 -10.83 9.84
CA THR A 514 -9.70 -10.97 10.09
C THR A 514 -10.48 -10.10 9.10
N LEU A 515 -10.03 -8.86 8.88
CA LEU A 515 -10.63 -7.97 7.89
C LEU A 515 -10.49 -8.50 6.46
N ALA A 516 -9.29 -8.96 6.06
CA ALA A 516 -9.05 -9.52 4.73
C ALA A 516 -9.96 -10.73 4.41
N ARG A 517 -10.27 -11.55 5.42
CA ARG A 517 -11.08 -12.77 5.24
C ARG A 517 -12.58 -12.52 5.38
N ARG A 518 -12.99 -11.57 6.22
CA ARG A 518 -14.40 -11.43 6.66
C ARG A 518 -14.95 -10.02 6.57
N GLY A 519 -14.10 -9.00 6.55
CA GLY A 519 -14.46 -7.58 6.54
C GLY A 519 -15.36 -7.18 5.37
N ARG A 520 -15.14 -7.75 4.18
CA ARG A 520 -15.93 -7.44 2.97
C ARG A 520 -17.45 -7.64 3.15
N LYS A 521 -17.86 -8.58 4.02
CA LYS A 521 -19.29 -8.85 4.31
C LYS A 521 -19.95 -7.75 5.15
N PHE A 522 -19.14 -6.88 5.76
CA PHE A 522 -19.55 -5.80 6.66
C PHE A 522 -19.12 -4.42 6.14
N GLY A 523 -18.81 -4.33 4.83
CA GLY A 523 -18.35 -3.11 4.17
C GLY A 523 -17.04 -2.54 4.73
N LEU A 524 -16.21 -3.38 5.32
CA LEU A 524 -14.86 -3.04 5.78
C LEU A 524 -13.85 -3.66 4.82
N GLY A 525 -13.06 -2.83 4.14
CA GLY A 525 -11.92 -3.32 3.37
C GLY A 525 -10.59 -2.75 3.84
N ILE A 526 -9.53 -3.31 3.27
CA ILE A 526 -8.15 -2.95 3.61
C ILE A 526 -7.44 -2.41 2.37
N GLY A 527 -6.67 -1.35 2.54
CA GLY A 527 -5.66 -0.92 1.58
C GLY A 527 -4.28 -1.22 2.15
N ILE A 528 -3.38 -1.78 1.35
CA ILE A 528 -1.97 -1.95 1.77
C ILE A 528 -1.05 -1.16 0.84
N SER A 529 -0.07 -0.47 1.42
CA SER A 529 0.99 0.22 0.69
C SER A 529 2.33 -0.27 1.25
N THR A 530 3.21 -0.83 0.41
CA THR A 530 4.56 -1.23 0.86
C THR A 530 5.57 -1.29 -0.28
N GLN A 531 6.84 -1.11 0.07
CA GLN A 531 8.01 -1.33 -0.76
C GLN A 531 8.62 -2.73 -0.63
N ARG A 532 8.24 -3.53 0.37
CA ARG A 532 8.88 -4.80 0.72
C ARG A 532 7.91 -5.96 0.66
N ILE A 533 7.43 -6.28 -0.54
CA ILE A 533 6.47 -7.37 -0.79
C ILE A 533 6.95 -8.71 -0.22
N ALA A 534 8.25 -9.01 -0.33
CA ALA A 534 8.85 -10.26 0.17
C ALA A 534 8.73 -10.45 1.69
N ASN A 535 8.52 -9.36 2.44
CA ASN A 535 8.39 -9.40 3.88
C ASN A 535 6.93 -9.51 4.36
N LEU A 536 5.95 -9.45 3.44
CA LEU A 536 4.54 -9.63 3.77
C LEU A 536 4.20 -11.10 4.02
N ASP A 537 3.23 -11.35 4.92
CA ASP A 537 2.62 -12.68 4.99
C ASP A 537 1.76 -12.92 3.75
N VAL A 538 2.20 -13.81 2.87
CA VAL A 538 1.49 -14.19 1.65
C VAL A 538 0.14 -14.87 1.89
N ASN A 539 -0.20 -15.24 3.13
CA ASN A 539 -1.56 -15.68 3.48
C ASN A 539 -2.58 -14.52 3.53
N THR A 540 -2.11 -13.27 3.51
CA THR A 540 -2.93 -12.04 3.52
C THR A 540 -3.50 -11.68 2.16
N HIS A 541 -3.05 -12.32 1.08
CA HIS A 541 -3.60 -12.04 -0.23
C HIS A 541 -5.06 -12.52 -0.29
N PRO A 542 -6.06 -11.65 -0.54
CA PRO A 542 -7.15 -12.10 -1.39
C PRO A 542 -6.45 -12.63 -2.64
N THR A 543 -6.67 -13.89 -2.99
CA THR A 543 -6.15 -14.46 -4.23
C THR A 543 -6.36 -13.39 -5.29
N PRO A 544 -5.30 -12.83 -5.90
CA PRO A 544 -5.52 -11.89 -6.97
C PRO A 544 -6.47 -12.61 -7.92
N THR A 545 -7.62 -12.03 -8.18
CA THR A 545 -8.31 -12.27 -9.43
C THR A 545 -7.34 -11.76 -10.51
N LEU A 546 -6.26 -12.52 -10.74
CA LEU A 546 -5.76 -12.67 -12.08
C LEU A 546 -7.01 -13.05 -12.86
N CYS A 547 -7.34 -12.20 -13.83
CA CYS A 547 -8.24 -12.52 -14.92
C CYS A 547 -8.26 -14.04 -15.12
N ARG A 548 -9.38 -14.67 -14.79
CA ARG A 548 -9.60 -16.08 -15.06
C ARG A 548 -9.86 -16.22 -16.56
N SER A 549 -8.81 -15.98 -17.36
CA SER A 549 -8.78 -16.27 -18.79
C SER A 549 -7.45 -16.94 -19.20
N CYS A 550 -6.85 -17.72 -18.28
CA CYS A 550 -5.75 -18.63 -18.59
C CYS A 550 -5.96 -19.99 -17.91
N PRO A 551 -6.35 -21.05 -18.63
CA PRO A 551 -6.29 -22.41 -18.13
C PRO A 551 -4.84 -22.91 -18.27
N GLY A 552 -4.05 -22.81 -17.21
CA GLY A 552 -2.67 -23.30 -17.19
C GLY A 552 -2.20 -23.59 -15.77
N SER A 553 -2.05 -24.87 -15.47
CA SER A 553 -1.71 -25.42 -14.15
C SER A 553 -0.41 -24.88 -13.54
N MET A 554 -0.48 -24.39 -12.30
CA MET A 554 0.64 -24.44 -11.36
C MET A 554 0.21 -25.18 -10.10
N THR A 555 0.47 -26.48 -10.06
CA THR A 555 0.41 -27.28 -8.84
C THR A 555 1.55 -26.86 -7.92
N ALA A 556 1.20 -26.31 -6.76
CA ALA A 556 2.11 -26.07 -5.66
C ALA A 556 2.82 -27.37 -5.26
N GLY A 557 4.15 -27.34 -5.26
CA GLY A 557 5.01 -28.47 -4.91
C GLY A 557 4.74 -28.99 -3.49
N ARG A 558 4.24 -30.22 -3.39
CA ARG A 558 4.37 -31.06 -2.20
C ARG A 558 5.71 -31.79 -2.27
N SER A 559 6.52 -31.64 -1.23
CA SER A 559 7.69 -32.48 -0.97
C SER A 559 7.30 -33.94 -0.72
N PRO A 560 8.04 -34.94 -1.22
CA PRO A 560 8.04 -36.28 -0.65
C PRO A 560 9.35 -36.59 0.09
N LYS A 561 9.22 -37.08 1.33
CA LYS A 561 10.29 -37.75 2.09
C LYS A 561 10.22 -39.27 1.87
N HIS A 562 11.41 -39.88 1.73
CA HIS A 562 11.76 -41.31 1.76
C HIS A 562 11.23 -42.16 0.58
N LEU A 563 11.96 -43.10 -0.05
CA LEU A 563 13.02 -44.03 0.39
C LEU A 563 13.86 -44.51 -0.83
N ALA A 564 15.08 -44.97 -0.53
CA ALA A 564 15.92 -45.95 -1.25
C ALA A 564 16.73 -45.56 -2.52
N SER A 565 18.06 -45.61 -2.37
CA SER A 565 19.08 -45.76 -3.42
C SER A 565 19.35 -47.26 -3.71
N PRO A 566 20.36 -47.68 -4.52
CA PRO A 566 21.20 -46.98 -5.52
C PRO A 566 21.29 -47.73 -6.88
N LYS A 567 21.78 -47.06 -7.95
CA LYS A 567 22.64 -47.69 -8.99
C LYS A 567 23.30 -46.65 -9.93
N THR A 568 24.62 -46.54 -9.77
CA THR A 568 25.71 -46.42 -10.77
C THR A 568 25.76 -45.34 -11.86
N CYS A 569 26.90 -44.62 -11.83
CA CYS A 569 27.73 -44.04 -12.92
C CYS A 569 27.10 -42.95 -13.81
N SER A 570 27.79 -41.89 -14.25
CA SER A 570 29.15 -41.35 -14.12
C SER A 570 29.15 -40.03 -14.91
N VAL A 571 29.93 -39.01 -14.53
CA VAL A 571 30.70 -38.06 -15.39
C VAL A 571 31.12 -36.83 -14.55
N ARG A 572 32.30 -36.30 -14.89
CA ARG A 572 33.25 -35.44 -14.15
C ARG A 572 32.82 -33.98 -13.91
N PRO A 573 33.47 -33.24 -12.98
CA PRO A 573 33.26 -31.81 -12.74
C PRO A 573 34.28 -30.92 -13.46
N CYS A 574 33.87 -29.71 -13.87
CA CYS A 574 34.77 -28.61 -14.23
C CYS A 574 34.39 -27.31 -13.49
N HIS A 575 35.44 -26.62 -13.06
CA HIS A 575 35.52 -25.47 -12.17
C HIS A 575 34.78 -24.20 -12.63
N TRP A 576 34.33 -23.41 -11.64
CA TRP A 576 34.13 -21.96 -11.77
C TRP A 576 35.09 -21.24 -10.81
N SER A 577 35.97 -20.43 -11.41
CA SER A 577 36.90 -19.51 -10.73
C SER A 577 36.19 -18.22 -10.33
N ARG A 578 36.52 -17.75 -9.12
CA ARG A 578 36.22 -16.40 -8.62
C ARG A 578 37.27 -15.45 -9.18
N ASP A 579 36.86 -14.30 -9.69
CA ASP A 579 37.73 -13.12 -9.75
C ASP A 579 36.98 -11.90 -9.24
N ALA A 580 37.56 -11.31 -8.19
CA ALA A 580 37.25 -10.01 -7.63
C ALA A 580 38.35 -9.05 -8.10
N VAL A 581 37.98 -7.83 -8.52
CA VAL A 581 38.95 -6.77 -8.76
C VAL A 581 38.50 -5.51 -8.04
N ASP A 582 39.24 -5.20 -6.97
CA ASP A 582 39.35 -3.91 -6.30
C ASP A 582 39.92 -2.86 -7.27
N SER A 583 39.44 -1.62 -7.16
CA SER A 583 40.12 -0.46 -7.76
C SER A 583 40.17 0.70 -6.78
N ASN A 584 41.39 1.14 -6.47
CA ASN A 584 41.67 2.44 -5.85
C ASN A 584 43.01 2.96 -6.40
N PRO A 585 43.09 4.19 -6.95
CA PRO A 585 44.38 4.78 -7.27
C PRO A 585 44.62 6.11 -6.54
N HIS A 586 45.77 6.20 -5.87
CA HIS A 586 46.42 7.49 -5.60
C HIS A 586 47.86 7.51 -6.10
N ARG A 587 48.10 8.46 -7.00
CA ARG A 587 49.30 9.30 -7.23
C ARG A 587 50.69 8.64 -7.21
N ARG A 588 51.42 8.79 -8.33
CA ARG A 588 52.57 9.72 -8.51
C ARG A 588 53.35 9.36 -9.79
N ARG A 589 53.36 10.26 -10.78
CA ARG A 589 54.52 11.02 -11.24
C ARG A 589 54.10 11.99 -12.34
#